data_AF-A0A960H498-F1
#
_entry.id   AF-A0A960H498-F1
#
_cell.length_a   1.000
_cell.length_b   1.000
_cell.length_c   1.000
_cell.angle_alpha   90.00
_cell.angle_beta   90.00
_cell.angle_gamma   90.00
#
_symmetry.space_group_name_H-M   'P 1'
#
loop_
_entity.id
_entity.type
_entity.pdbx_description
1 polymer ?
#
loop_
_entity_poly.entity_id
_entity_poly.type
_entity_poly.pdbx_seq_one_letter_code
_entity_poly.pdbx_strand_id
1 'polypeptide(L)'
;PQDLAAEQSVLGGMLLSKDAIADVLERLRPGDFYRPAHQNVYDAILDLYGRGEPADAVTVGAELDRRGLLRRIGGLPYLHTLISTVPTAANAGYYAGIVAEKALLRRLVEAGTRVVQYGYAGAEGADVDEIVDRAQAEIYDVTERRTSEDFVPLEQLLQPTMDEIDAIASQGGLSKGVPTGFTELDELTQGLHPGQMVVVAARPGMGKALALDTPLPTPTGWTTMGEVAVGDHLIGADGRPTRVVAATEVMLQRPCYEVEFSDGSLIVADAEHQWPTARGIRTTRMLKA
;
A
#
# COMPACT_ATOMS: atom_id res chain seq x y z
N PRO A 1 2.41 -32.36 -8.56
CA PRO A 1 3.62 -31.51 -8.34
C PRO A 1 3.55 -30.83 -6.97
N GLN A 2 4.58 -30.93 -6.13
CA GLN A 2 4.58 -30.37 -4.77
C GLN A 2 6.00 -30.08 -4.27
N ASP A 3 6.11 -29.14 -3.33
CA ASP A 3 7.32 -28.92 -2.53
C ASP A 3 6.92 -28.60 -1.09
N LEU A 4 6.99 -29.61 -0.22
CA LEU A 4 6.52 -29.49 1.16
C LEU A 4 7.45 -28.64 2.02
N ALA A 5 8.75 -28.61 1.72
CA ALA A 5 9.70 -27.80 2.46
C ALA A 5 9.50 -26.31 2.16
N ALA A 6 9.21 -25.97 0.89
CA ALA A 6 8.82 -24.62 0.50
C ALA A 6 7.52 -24.19 1.19
N GLU A 7 6.48 -25.04 1.19
CA GLU A 7 5.22 -24.74 1.89
C GLU A 7 5.43 -24.48 3.39
N GLN A 8 6.23 -25.31 4.06
CA GLN A 8 6.56 -25.13 5.48
C GLN A 8 7.34 -23.83 5.72
N SER A 9 8.27 -23.49 4.83
CA SER A 9 9.08 -22.27 4.92
C SER A 9 8.24 -21.01 4.73
N VAL A 10 7.26 -21.04 3.83
CA VAL A 10 6.30 -19.93 3.64
C VAL A 10 5.50 -19.69 4.92
N LEU A 11 4.84 -20.73 5.44
CA LEU A 11 4.02 -20.61 6.64
C LEU A 11 4.85 -20.22 7.87
N GLY A 12 6.04 -20.80 8.01
CA GLY A 12 6.98 -20.43 9.07
C GLY A 12 7.40 -18.95 8.99
N GLY A 13 7.68 -18.45 7.78
CA GLY A 13 8.02 -17.05 7.56
C GLY A 13 6.88 -16.09 7.90
N MET A 14 5.65 -16.45 7.51
CA MET A 14 4.44 -15.68 7.83
C MET A 14 4.16 -15.62 9.33
N LEU A 15 4.42 -16.70 10.08
CA LEU A 15 4.27 -16.73 11.54
C LEU A 15 5.34 -15.90 12.28
N LEU A 16 6.44 -15.55 11.62
CA LEU A 16 7.56 -14.79 12.19
C LEU A 16 7.48 -13.28 11.91
N SER A 17 6.95 -12.88 10.76
CA SER A 17 6.93 -11.47 10.35
C SER A 17 5.66 -11.10 9.62
N LYS A 18 5.11 -9.94 9.98
CA LYS A 18 3.96 -9.33 9.31
C LYS A 18 4.29 -8.97 7.85
N ASP A 19 5.51 -8.50 7.59
CA ASP A 19 5.93 -8.12 6.23
C ASP A 19 5.96 -9.34 5.30
N ALA A 20 6.38 -10.50 5.84
CA ALA A 20 6.35 -11.76 5.10
C ALA A 20 4.92 -12.20 4.75
N ILE A 21 3.90 -11.82 5.53
CA ILE A 21 2.50 -12.08 5.18
C ILE A 21 2.10 -11.28 3.95
N ALA A 22 2.48 -9.99 3.88
CA ALA A 22 2.18 -9.14 2.74
C ALA A 22 2.83 -9.66 1.44
N ASP A 23 4.12 -9.98 1.48
CA ASP A 23 4.86 -10.51 0.33
C ASP A 23 4.28 -11.84 -0.20
N VAL A 24 3.75 -12.68 0.69
CA VAL A 24 3.20 -13.99 0.33
C VAL A 24 1.76 -13.86 -0.18
N LEU A 25 0.97 -12.94 0.39
CA LEU A 25 -0.41 -12.69 -0.01
C LEU A 25 -0.53 -12.30 -1.49
N GLU A 26 0.42 -11.53 -2.01
CA GLU A 26 0.47 -11.14 -3.43
C GLU A 26 0.66 -12.34 -4.38
N ARG A 27 1.20 -13.46 -3.88
CA ARG A 27 1.71 -14.55 -4.73
C ARG A 27 0.94 -15.85 -4.60
N LEU A 28 0.29 -16.09 -3.47
CA LEU A 28 -0.37 -17.34 -3.15
C LEU A 28 -1.82 -17.14 -2.74
N ARG A 29 -2.62 -18.14 -3.05
CA ARG A 29 -3.98 -18.34 -2.53
C ARG A 29 -4.01 -19.60 -1.66
N PRO A 30 -5.04 -19.77 -0.81
CA PRO A 30 -5.14 -20.97 0.04
C PRO A 30 -5.08 -22.27 -0.75
N GLY A 31 -5.75 -22.35 -1.91
CA GLY A 31 -5.75 -23.53 -2.78
C GLY A 31 -4.40 -23.85 -3.46
N ASP A 32 -3.39 -22.98 -3.35
CA ASP A 32 -2.06 -23.22 -3.93
C ASP A 32 -1.19 -24.14 -3.06
N PHE A 33 -1.54 -24.37 -1.80
CA PHE A 33 -0.85 -25.37 -0.97
C PHE A 33 -1.33 -26.78 -1.31
N TYR A 34 -0.40 -27.72 -1.43
CA TYR A 34 -0.75 -29.12 -1.70
C TYR A 34 -1.38 -29.80 -0.49
N ARG A 35 -0.88 -29.52 0.72
CA ARG A 35 -1.40 -30.14 1.95
C ARG A 35 -2.61 -29.37 2.47
N PRO A 36 -3.78 -30.00 2.67
CA PRO A 36 -4.94 -29.34 3.28
C PRO A 36 -4.63 -28.75 4.66
N ALA A 37 -3.73 -29.36 5.43
CA ALA A 37 -3.27 -28.81 6.69
C ALA A 37 -2.62 -27.42 6.52
N HIS A 38 -1.81 -27.23 5.47
CA HIS A 38 -1.16 -25.96 5.18
C HIS A 38 -2.15 -24.91 4.66
N GLN A 39 -3.15 -25.32 3.88
CA GLN A 39 -4.26 -24.46 3.45
C GLN A 39 -4.97 -23.85 4.68
N ASN A 40 -5.34 -24.69 5.65
CA ASN A 40 -6.02 -24.25 6.86
C ASN A 40 -5.17 -23.28 7.70
N VAL A 41 -3.85 -23.53 7.80
CA VAL A 41 -2.94 -22.62 8.53
C VAL A 41 -2.85 -21.28 7.81
N TYR A 42 -2.70 -21.30 6.48
CA TYR A 42 -2.66 -20.09 5.67
C TYR A 42 -3.95 -19.27 5.80
N ASP A 43 -5.12 -19.91 5.70
CA ASP A 43 -6.42 -19.26 5.90
C ASP A 43 -6.58 -18.62 7.28
N ALA A 44 -6.09 -19.28 8.33
CA ALA A 44 -6.12 -18.72 9.68
C ALA A 44 -5.20 -17.50 9.83
N ILE A 45 -4.02 -17.53 9.20
CA ILE A 45 -3.09 -16.39 9.17
C ILE A 45 -3.72 -15.20 8.44
N LEU A 46 -4.33 -15.44 7.27
CA LEU A 46 -4.97 -14.37 6.49
C LEU A 46 -6.15 -13.73 7.21
N ASP A 47 -6.98 -14.52 7.89
CA ASP A 47 -8.12 -14.00 8.64
C ASP A 47 -7.69 -13.12 9.82
N LEU A 48 -6.66 -13.54 10.57
CA LEU A 48 -6.08 -12.72 11.64
C LEU A 48 -5.48 -11.42 11.07
N TYR A 49 -4.71 -11.53 9.97
CA TYR A 49 -4.11 -10.40 9.30
C TYR A 49 -5.16 -9.39 8.80
N GLY A 50 -6.25 -9.87 8.20
CA GLY A 50 -7.37 -9.05 7.72
C GLY A 50 -8.13 -8.33 8.84
N ARG A 51 -8.17 -8.92 10.04
CA ARG A 51 -8.69 -8.28 11.26
C ARG A 51 -7.71 -7.30 11.93
N GLY A 52 -6.48 -7.19 11.40
CA GLY A 52 -5.41 -6.41 12.02
C GLY A 52 -4.82 -7.04 13.28
N GLU A 53 -5.13 -8.32 13.54
CA GLU A 53 -4.59 -9.08 14.68
C GLU A 53 -3.20 -9.66 14.32
N PRO A 54 -2.28 -9.79 15.29
CA PRO A 54 -1.00 -10.46 15.05
C PRO A 54 -1.22 -11.94 14.74
N ALA A 55 -0.56 -12.46 13.71
CA ALA A 55 -0.66 -13.86 13.27
C ALA A 55 0.59 -14.66 13.67
N ASP A 56 0.78 -14.87 14.96
CA ASP A 56 1.86 -15.70 15.51
C ASP A 56 1.35 -17.12 15.85
N ALA A 57 2.25 -18.02 16.28
CA ALA A 57 1.86 -19.41 16.58
C ALA A 57 0.80 -19.53 17.68
N VAL A 58 0.69 -18.57 18.61
CA VAL A 58 -0.28 -18.60 19.70
C VAL A 58 -1.65 -18.17 19.17
N THR A 59 -1.72 -17.04 18.47
CA THR A 59 -2.99 -16.52 17.93
C THR A 59 -3.54 -17.41 16.82
N VAL A 60 -2.68 -17.88 15.91
CA VAL A 60 -3.06 -18.84 14.86
C VAL A 60 -3.49 -20.17 15.47
N GLY A 61 -2.81 -20.63 16.52
CA GLY A 61 -3.20 -21.83 17.27
C GLY A 61 -4.60 -21.70 17.87
N ALA A 62 -4.89 -20.57 18.51
CA ALA A 62 -6.20 -20.28 19.10
C ALA A 62 -7.31 -20.17 18.04
N GLU A 63 -7.04 -19.53 16.91
CA GLU A 63 -8.00 -19.42 15.80
C GLU A 63 -8.29 -20.79 15.17
N LEU A 64 -7.27 -21.63 14.96
CA LEU A 64 -7.45 -23.00 14.46
C LEU A 64 -8.21 -23.89 15.45
N ASP A 65 -8.05 -23.69 16.75
CA ASP A 65 -8.79 -24.42 17.78
C ASP A 65 -10.26 -24.02 17.79
N ARG A 66 -10.54 -22.71 17.70
CA ARG A 66 -11.90 -22.15 17.58
C ARG A 66 -12.64 -22.72 16.37
N ARG A 67 -11.93 -22.95 15.25
CA ARG A 67 -12.47 -23.58 14.03
C ARG A 67 -12.56 -25.11 14.10
N GLY A 68 -12.07 -25.75 15.16
CA GLY A 68 -12.00 -27.21 15.28
C GLY A 68 -10.99 -27.87 14.32
N LEU A 69 -10.04 -27.10 13.79
CA LEU A 69 -9.06 -27.53 12.79
C LEU A 69 -7.68 -27.82 13.39
N LEU A 70 -7.39 -27.37 14.61
CA LEU A 70 -6.08 -27.52 15.25
C LEU A 70 -5.57 -28.97 15.28
N ARG A 71 -6.45 -29.93 15.58
CA ARG A 71 -6.08 -31.37 15.58
C ARG A 71 -5.76 -31.89 14.18
N ARG A 72 -6.38 -31.34 13.13
CA ARG A 72 -6.17 -31.75 11.73
C ARG A 72 -4.81 -31.32 11.18
N ILE A 73 -4.21 -30.27 11.74
CA ILE A 73 -2.88 -29.79 11.33
C ILE A 73 -1.73 -30.44 12.11
N GLY A 74 -2.02 -31.28 13.11
CA GLY A 74 -1.01 -31.88 14.00
C GLY A 74 -0.84 -31.16 15.35
N GLY A 75 -1.71 -30.20 15.66
CA GLY A 75 -1.71 -29.46 16.94
C GLY A 75 -0.72 -28.31 17.00
N LEU A 76 -0.68 -27.65 18.16
CA LEU A 76 0.22 -26.52 18.42
C LEU A 76 1.71 -26.82 18.16
N PRO A 77 2.24 -28.02 18.46
CA PRO A 77 3.65 -28.35 18.16
C PRO A 77 4.01 -28.25 16.68
N TYR A 78 3.03 -28.46 15.79
CA TYR A 78 3.27 -28.34 14.36
C TYR A 78 3.56 -26.89 13.96
N LEU A 79 2.87 -25.90 14.54
CA LEU A 79 3.15 -24.48 14.27
C LEU A 79 4.56 -24.08 14.68
N HIS A 80 5.06 -24.57 15.81
CA HIS A 80 6.45 -24.36 16.22
C HIS A 80 7.46 -25.05 15.29
N THR A 81 7.08 -26.20 14.72
CA THR A 81 7.89 -26.87 13.71
C THR A 81 8.00 -26.04 12.43
N LEU A 82 6.90 -25.42 11.99
CA LEU A 82 6.90 -24.51 10.83
C LEU A 82 7.88 -23.34 11.05
N ILE A 83 7.81 -22.71 12.22
CA ILE A 83 8.73 -21.62 12.61
C ILE A 83 10.20 -22.10 12.61
N SER A 84 10.45 -23.31 13.12
CA SER A 84 11.82 -23.84 13.22
C SER A 84 12.40 -24.27 11.87
N THR A 85 11.55 -24.46 10.86
CA THR A 85 11.96 -24.91 9.52
C THR A 85 12.47 -23.77 8.66
N VAL A 86 12.02 -22.53 8.91
CA VAL A 86 12.41 -21.38 8.09
C VAL A 86 13.73 -20.76 8.59
N PRO A 87 14.75 -20.58 7.74
CA PRO A 87 16.01 -19.96 8.16
C PRO A 87 15.87 -18.45 8.45
N THR A 88 15.00 -17.77 7.70
CA THR A 88 14.70 -16.34 7.86
C THR A 88 13.35 -16.00 7.22
N ALA A 89 12.58 -15.12 7.87
CA ALA A 89 11.31 -14.63 7.33
C ALA A 89 11.46 -13.84 6.02
N ALA A 90 12.64 -13.22 5.80
CA ALA A 90 12.92 -12.42 4.59
C ALA A 90 12.86 -13.24 3.28
N ASN A 91 12.99 -14.58 3.36
CA ASN A 91 12.96 -15.45 2.19
C ASN A 91 11.55 -16.00 1.89
N ALA A 92 10.52 -15.63 2.66
CA ALA A 92 9.17 -16.16 2.50
C ALA A 92 8.62 -15.94 1.07
N GLY A 93 8.83 -14.75 0.49
CA GLY A 93 8.42 -14.45 -0.88
C GLY A 93 9.09 -15.33 -1.95
N TYR A 94 10.36 -15.73 -1.74
CA TYR A 94 11.06 -16.65 -2.65
C TYR A 94 10.44 -18.05 -2.60
N TYR A 95 10.21 -18.59 -1.40
CA TYR A 95 9.56 -19.89 -1.25
C TYR A 95 8.11 -19.88 -1.75
N ALA A 96 7.41 -18.75 -1.61
CA ALA A 96 6.07 -18.59 -2.16
C ALA A 96 6.06 -18.73 -3.68
N GLY A 97 7.08 -18.20 -4.37
CA GLY A 97 7.26 -18.42 -5.81
C GLY A 97 7.38 -19.91 -6.18
N ILE A 98 8.12 -20.70 -5.40
CA ILE A 98 8.25 -22.14 -5.61
C ILE A 98 6.90 -22.84 -5.46
N VAL A 99 6.15 -22.52 -4.39
CA VAL A 99 4.81 -23.09 -4.16
C VAL A 99 3.86 -22.73 -5.31
N ALA A 100 3.87 -21.47 -5.76
CA ALA A 100 3.04 -21.00 -6.86
C ALA A 100 3.34 -21.74 -8.18
N GLU A 101 4.63 -21.97 -8.48
CA GLU A 101 5.04 -22.76 -9.64
C GLU A 101 4.50 -24.20 -9.56
N LYS A 102 4.64 -24.86 -8.39
CA LYS A 102 4.11 -26.22 -8.23
C LYS A 102 2.59 -26.27 -8.27
N ALA A 103 1.89 -25.26 -7.76
CA ALA A 103 0.45 -25.13 -7.87
C ALA A 103 -0.02 -24.95 -9.32
N LEU A 104 0.67 -24.12 -10.11
CA LEU A 104 0.40 -23.96 -11.54
C LEU A 104 0.56 -25.29 -12.28
N LEU A 105 1.65 -26.02 -12.03
CA LEU A 105 1.87 -27.34 -12.64
C LEU A 105 0.79 -28.35 -12.24
N ARG A 106 0.26 -28.30 -11.01
CA ARG A 106 -0.86 -29.17 -10.60
C ARG A 106 -2.13 -28.84 -11.37
N ARG A 107 -2.50 -27.56 -11.44
CA ARG A 107 -3.68 -27.11 -12.19
C ARG A 107 -3.61 -27.49 -13.67
N LEU A 108 -2.43 -27.39 -14.27
CA LEU A 108 -2.22 -27.82 -15.66
C LEU A 108 -2.47 -29.33 -15.84
N VAL A 109 -2.01 -30.16 -14.90
CA VAL A 109 -2.28 -31.61 -14.92
C VAL A 109 -3.77 -31.91 -14.76
N GLU A 110 -4.45 -31.19 -13.87
CA GLU A 110 -5.90 -31.32 -13.66
C GLU A 110 -6.70 -30.93 -14.90
N ALA A 111 -6.39 -29.78 -15.51
CA ALA A 111 -7.01 -29.33 -16.75
C ALA A 111 -6.75 -30.32 -17.89
N GLY A 112 -5.51 -30.79 -18.06
CA GLY A 112 -5.19 -31.83 -19.04
C GLY A 112 -5.98 -33.13 -18.83
N THR A 113 -6.21 -33.52 -17.58
CA THR A 113 -7.05 -34.69 -17.25
C THR A 113 -8.51 -34.46 -17.62
N ARG A 114 -9.06 -33.26 -17.35
CA ARG A 114 -10.44 -32.89 -17.74
C ARG A 114 -10.61 -32.86 -19.26
N VAL A 115 -9.65 -32.30 -19.99
CA VAL A 115 -9.66 -32.30 -21.47
C VAL A 115 -9.69 -33.73 -22.03
N VAL A 116 -8.90 -34.65 -21.46
CA VAL A 116 -8.95 -36.07 -21.85
C VAL A 116 -10.33 -36.68 -21.58
N GLN A 117 -10.94 -36.37 -20.43
CA GLN A 117 -12.29 -36.84 -20.10
C GLN A 117 -13.34 -36.32 -21.09
N TYR A 118 -13.25 -35.05 -21.51
CA TYR A 118 -14.16 -34.49 -22.52
C TYR A 118 -14.04 -35.23 -23.87
N GLY A 119 -12.82 -35.61 -24.27
CA GLY A 119 -12.60 -36.40 -25.48
C GLY A 119 -13.29 -37.77 -25.47
N TYR A 120 -13.35 -38.45 -24.33
CA TYR A 120 -14.10 -39.70 -24.19
C TYR A 120 -15.62 -39.49 -24.15
N ALA A 121 -16.10 -38.44 -23.48
CA ALA A 121 -17.52 -38.12 -23.41
C ALA A 121 -18.11 -37.72 -24.79
N GLY A 122 -17.31 -37.07 -25.65
CA GLY A 122 -17.71 -36.73 -27.01
C GLY A 122 -17.97 -37.92 -27.93
N ALA A 123 -17.40 -39.09 -27.62
CA ALA A 123 -17.64 -40.31 -28.37
C ALA A 123 -19.09 -40.84 -28.21
N GLU A 124 -19.86 -40.29 -27.25
CA GLU A 124 -21.24 -40.71 -26.93
C GLU A 124 -22.32 -39.78 -27.51
N GLY A 125 -21.96 -38.86 -28.43
CA GLY A 125 -22.93 -38.07 -29.21
C GLY A 125 -23.16 -36.62 -28.73
N ALA A 126 -22.24 -36.07 -27.95
CA ALA A 126 -22.20 -34.64 -27.65
C ALA A 126 -21.69 -33.81 -28.86
N ASP A 127 -22.07 -32.54 -28.91
CA ASP A 127 -21.60 -31.61 -29.95
C ASP A 127 -20.09 -31.41 -29.83
N VAL A 128 -19.37 -31.69 -30.91
CA VAL A 128 -17.90 -31.61 -30.95
C VAL A 128 -17.44 -30.16 -30.72
N ASP A 129 -18.19 -29.18 -31.21
CA ASP A 129 -17.83 -27.77 -31.07
C ASP A 129 -17.90 -27.32 -29.59
N GLU A 130 -18.94 -27.74 -28.85
CA GLU A 130 -19.08 -27.44 -27.43
C GLU A 130 -17.95 -28.07 -26.59
N ILE A 131 -17.47 -29.26 -26.97
CA ILE A 131 -16.36 -29.95 -26.31
C ILE A 131 -15.05 -29.20 -26.51
N VAL A 132 -14.80 -28.72 -27.73
CA VAL A 132 -13.60 -27.93 -28.05
C VAL A 132 -13.61 -26.63 -27.26
N ASP A 133 -14.74 -25.93 -27.21
CA ASP A 133 -14.89 -24.68 -26.44
C ASP A 133 -14.63 -24.90 -24.94
N ARG A 134 -15.20 -25.96 -24.36
CA ARG A 134 -14.94 -26.32 -22.95
C ARG A 134 -13.47 -26.67 -22.69
N ALA A 135 -12.82 -27.38 -23.60
CA ALA A 135 -11.40 -27.70 -23.49
C ALA A 135 -10.52 -26.44 -23.56
N GLN A 136 -10.87 -25.49 -24.44
CA GLN A 136 -10.17 -24.21 -24.53
C GLN A 136 -10.31 -23.39 -23.24
N ALA A 137 -11.53 -23.31 -22.68
CA ALA A 137 -11.79 -22.62 -21.42
C ALA A 137 -10.97 -23.21 -20.26
N GLU A 138 -10.91 -24.54 -20.13
CA GLU A 138 -10.11 -25.22 -19.09
C GLU A 138 -8.62 -24.88 -19.14
N ILE A 139 -8.04 -24.79 -20.34
CA ILE A 139 -6.63 -24.43 -20.51
C ILE A 139 -6.42 -22.94 -20.26
N TYR A 140 -7.36 -22.10 -20.67
CA TYR A 140 -7.33 -20.66 -20.43
C TYR A 140 -7.30 -20.33 -18.93
N ASP A 141 -8.16 -20.97 -18.14
CA ASP A 141 -8.25 -20.80 -16.68
C ASP A 141 -6.95 -21.14 -15.92
N VAL A 142 -6.10 -21.99 -16.50
CA VAL A 142 -4.77 -22.31 -15.94
C VAL A 142 -3.80 -21.14 -16.15
N THR A 143 -3.93 -20.40 -17.25
CA THR A 143 -3.01 -19.34 -17.68
C THR A 143 -3.35 -17.95 -17.14
N GLU A 144 -4.62 -17.65 -16.86
CA GLU A 144 -5.11 -16.31 -16.51
C GLU A 144 -4.67 -15.80 -15.11
N ARG A 145 -3.98 -16.62 -14.31
CA ARG A 145 -3.48 -16.17 -12.99
C ARG A 145 -2.21 -15.32 -13.04
N ARG A 146 -1.60 -15.11 -14.22
CA ARG A 146 -0.55 -14.09 -14.36
C ARG A 146 -1.23 -12.75 -14.60
N THR A 147 -1.44 -12.02 -13.50
CA THR A 147 -1.88 -10.61 -13.45
C THR A 147 -3.41 -10.41 -13.50
N SER A 148 -4.06 -10.56 -12.34
CA SER A 148 -5.37 -9.97 -12.07
C SER A 148 -5.22 -8.77 -11.12
N GLU A 149 -4.51 -7.76 -11.59
CA GLU A 149 -4.44 -6.39 -11.06
C GLU A 149 -4.52 -5.54 -12.35
N ASP A 150 -5.53 -4.73 -12.69
CA ASP A 150 -6.50 -3.97 -11.93
C ASP A 150 -7.74 -3.75 -12.82
N PHE A 151 -8.83 -4.50 -12.61
CA PHE A 151 -10.09 -4.18 -13.29
C PHE A 151 -11.22 -4.15 -12.27
N VAL A 152 -11.62 -2.94 -11.89
CA VAL A 152 -12.85 -2.70 -11.15
C VAL A 152 -13.96 -2.43 -12.17
N PRO A 153 -15.10 -3.13 -12.11
CA PRO A 153 -16.24 -2.82 -12.98
C PRO A 153 -16.67 -1.37 -12.82
N LEU A 154 -16.86 -0.65 -13.93
CA LEU A 154 -17.24 0.77 -13.91
C LEU A 154 -18.48 1.04 -13.06
N GLU A 155 -19.44 0.11 -13.04
CA GLU A 155 -20.64 0.17 -12.20
C GLU A 155 -20.32 0.33 -10.71
N GLN A 156 -19.27 -0.34 -10.21
CA GLN A 156 -18.85 -0.24 -8.81
C GLN A 156 -18.19 1.10 -8.49
N LEU A 157 -17.66 1.81 -9.49
CA LEU A 157 -17.07 3.15 -9.34
C LEU A 157 -18.12 4.25 -9.50
N LEU A 158 -19.15 4.02 -10.31
CA LEU A 158 -20.17 5.02 -10.60
C LEU A 158 -20.95 5.45 -9.36
N GLN A 159 -21.38 4.49 -8.52
CA GLN A 159 -22.24 4.80 -7.39
C GLN A 159 -21.53 5.61 -6.29
N PRO A 160 -20.31 5.24 -5.83
CA PRO A 160 -19.54 6.09 -4.92
C PRO A 160 -19.21 7.48 -5.48
N THR A 161 -18.93 7.57 -6.79
CA THR A 161 -18.62 8.85 -7.44
C THR A 161 -19.85 9.75 -7.50
N MET A 162 -21.03 9.19 -7.77
CA MET A 162 -22.29 9.94 -7.76
C MET A 162 -22.67 10.38 -6.35
N ASP A 163 -22.49 9.52 -5.35
CA ASP A 163 -22.70 9.87 -3.94
C ASP A 163 -21.77 11.03 -3.51
N GLU A 164 -20.52 11.06 -4.00
CA GLU A 164 -19.58 12.16 -3.76
C GLU A 164 -20.03 13.46 -4.45
N ILE A 165 -20.50 13.40 -5.70
CA ILE A 165 -21.06 14.55 -6.44
C ILE A 165 -22.29 15.12 -5.71
N ASP A 166 -23.20 14.27 -5.23
CA ASP A 166 -24.40 14.68 -4.50
C ASP A 166 -24.06 15.28 -3.12
N ALA A 167 -23.06 14.72 -2.44
CA ALA A 167 -22.52 15.27 -1.20
C ALA A 167 -21.93 16.68 -1.43
N ILE A 168 -21.20 16.89 -2.53
CA ILE A 168 -20.65 18.20 -2.91
C ILE A 168 -21.76 19.19 -3.25
N ALA A 169 -22.78 18.76 -4.01
CA ALA A 169 -23.90 19.61 -4.42
C ALA A 169 -24.77 20.04 -3.23
N SER A 170 -25.05 19.14 -2.29
CA SER A 170 -25.87 19.43 -1.09
C SER A 170 -25.20 20.39 -0.10
N GLN A 171 -23.86 20.52 -0.15
CA GLN A 171 -23.09 21.43 0.70
C GLN A 171 -22.77 22.78 0.02
N GLY A 172 -23.44 23.11 -1.08
CA GLY A 172 -23.31 24.40 -1.77
C GLY A 172 -22.35 24.39 -2.97
N GLY A 173 -22.02 23.21 -3.51
CA GLY A 173 -21.31 23.08 -4.79
C GLY A 173 -19.79 23.26 -4.72
N LEU A 174 -19.21 23.25 -3.51
CA LEU A 174 -17.76 23.31 -3.32
C LEU A 174 -17.32 21.99 -2.68
N SER A 175 -16.49 21.21 -3.39
CA SER A 175 -15.86 20.03 -2.81
C SER A 175 -14.89 20.50 -1.75
N LYS A 176 -15.26 20.40 -0.47
CA LYS A 176 -14.38 20.86 0.60
C LYS A 176 -13.39 19.77 0.97
N GLY A 177 -12.17 19.90 0.46
CA GLY A 177 -10.99 19.31 1.07
C GLY A 177 -10.72 19.91 2.46
N VAL A 178 -9.63 19.48 3.09
CA VAL A 178 -9.21 20.00 4.40
C VAL A 178 -8.67 21.43 4.26
N PRO A 179 -9.23 22.44 4.93
CA PRO A 179 -8.76 23.82 4.83
C PRO A 179 -7.37 24.00 5.46
N THR A 180 -6.48 24.68 4.76
CA THR A 180 -5.13 25.11 5.11
C THR A 180 -5.10 26.27 6.12
N GLY A 181 -6.22 26.95 6.36
CA GLY A 181 -6.32 28.06 7.31
C GLY A 181 -5.79 29.39 6.77
N PHE A 182 -5.21 29.40 5.57
CA PHE A 182 -5.03 30.60 4.77
C PHE A 182 -6.28 30.72 3.90
N THR A 183 -7.17 31.64 4.25
CA THR A 183 -8.49 31.79 3.62
C THR A 183 -8.40 31.75 2.09
N GLU A 184 -7.38 32.37 1.52
CA GLU A 184 -7.15 32.43 0.08
C GLU A 184 -6.66 31.11 -0.52
N LEU A 185 -5.82 30.36 0.21
CA LEU A 185 -5.37 29.04 -0.24
C LEU A 185 -6.54 28.05 -0.21
N ASP A 186 -7.49 28.24 0.69
CA ASP A 186 -8.69 27.42 0.85
C ASP A 186 -9.79 27.74 -0.15
N GLU A 187 -9.89 28.97 -0.62
CA GLU A 187 -10.79 29.31 -1.74
C GLU A 187 -10.33 28.69 -3.06
N LEU A 188 -9.01 28.55 -3.25
CA LEU A 188 -8.42 28.06 -4.48
C LEU A 188 -8.31 26.54 -4.53
N THR A 189 -7.76 25.95 -3.47
CA THR A 189 -7.64 24.49 -3.40
C THR A 189 -8.97 23.86 -3.04
N GLN A 190 -9.93 24.65 -2.55
CA GLN A 190 -11.12 24.16 -1.85
C GLN A 190 -10.74 23.28 -0.66
N GLY A 191 -9.51 23.44 -0.14
CA GLY A 191 -8.86 22.57 0.82
C GLY A 191 -8.04 21.46 0.16
N LEU A 192 -7.31 20.70 0.97
CA LEU A 192 -6.49 19.59 0.51
C LEU A 192 -7.35 18.33 0.38
N HIS A 193 -7.36 17.68 -0.78
CA HIS A 193 -8.28 16.57 -1.05
C HIS A 193 -7.64 15.18 -0.79
N PRO A 194 -8.44 14.18 -0.33
CA PRO A 194 -7.97 12.80 -0.17
C PRO A 194 -7.47 12.20 -1.48
N GLY A 195 -6.33 11.47 -1.44
CA GLY A 195 -5.73 10.84 -2.62
C GLY A 195 -4.73 11.72 -3.40
N GLN A 196 -4.59 13.00 -3.04
CA GLN A 196 -3.57 13.89 -3.60
C GLN A 196 -2.26 13.80 -2.81
N MET A 197 -1.13 13.68 -3.49
CA MET A 197 0.18 13.91 -2.89
C MET A 197 0.55 15.39 -3.01
N VAL A 198 0.47 16.15 -1.92
CA VAL A 198 0.73 17.60 -1.88
C VAL A 198 2.12 17.88 -1.30
N VAL A 199 3.07 18.28 -2.14
CA VAL A 199 4.47 18.46 -1.73
C VAL A 199 4.78 19.95 -1.51
N VAL A 200 4.98 20.33 -0.24
CA VAL A 200 5.50 21.65 0.16
C VAL A 200 7.00 21.54 0.41
N ALA A 201 7.79 21.73 -0.63
CA ALA A 201 9.23 21.68 -0.51
C ALA A 201 9.82 23.06 -0.24
N ALA A 202 10.37 23.20 0.96
CA ALA A 202 11.31 24.25 1.31
C ALA A 202 12.44 23.77 2.23
N ARG A 203 13.43 24.60 2.46
CA ARG A 203 14.86 24.29 2.29
C ARG A 203 15.59 24.62 3.60
N PRO A 204 16.76 24.05 3.94
CA PRO A 204 17.35 24.23 5.26
C PRO A 204 17.53 25.70 5.65
N GLY A 205 16.81 26.14 6.69
CA GLY A 205 16.86 27.51 7.23
C GLY A 205 15.97 28.54 6.54
N MET A 206 15.38 28.21 5.38
CA MET A 206 14.53 29.14 4.61
C MET A 206 13.08 29.18 5.05
N GLY A 207 12.84 28.45 6.10
CA GLY A 207 12.36 27.11 5.90
C GLY A 207 11.23 26.87 4.92
N LYS A 208 10.72 25.68 5.11
CA LYS A 208 9.29 25.50 5.26
C LYS A 208 8.72 26.39 6.41
N ALA A 209 9.49 27.33 6.99
CA ALA A 209 9.40 28.79 6.83
C ALA A 209 8.95 29.47 5.51
N LEU A 210 9.01 30.79 5.56
CA LEU A 210 8.07 31.72 4.95
C LEU A 210 8.87 32.90 4.37
N ALA A 211 8.37 33.51 3.30
CA ALA A 211 8.98 34.73 2.74
C ALA A 211 8.91 35.88 3.75
N LEU A 212 9.87 36.80 3.75
CA LEU A 212 9.96 37.86 4.77
C LEU A 212 8.74 38.81 4.78
N ASP A 213 8.02 38.91 3.67
CA ASP A 213 6.78 39.66 3.49
C ASP A 213 5.51 38.85 3.81
N THR A 214 5.64 37.55 4.15
CA THR A 214 4.50 36.70 4.53
C THR A 214 3.74 37.38 5.66
N PRO A 215 2.45 37.70 5.47
CA PRO A 215 1.67 38.42 6.45
C PRO A 215 1.44 37.52 7.66
N LEU A 216 1.83 38.03 8.82
CA LEU A 216 1.65 37.37 10.10
C LEU A 216 0.67 38.21 10.92
N PRO A 217 -0.45 37.64 11.34
CA PRO A 217 -1.43 38.39 12.10
C PRO A 217 -0.81 38.81 13.45
N THR A 218 -1.19 39.98 13.97
CA THR A 218 -0.79 40.47 15.31
C THR A 218 -2.01 40.92 16.09
N PRO A 219 -1.92 41.08 17.42
CA PRO A 219 -3.07 41.47 18.25
C PRO A 219 -3.64 42.85 17.91
N THR A 220 -2.87 43.68 17.20
CA THR A 220 -3.23 45.06 16.86
C THR A 220 -3.34 45.28 15.35
N GLY A 221 -3.26 44.22 14.54
CA GLY A 221 -3.26 44.32 13.08
C GLY A 221 -2.45 43.20 12.43
N TRP A 222 -1.51 43.56 11.57
CA TRP A 222 -0.67 42.62 10.83
C TRP A 222 0.78 43.09 10.87
N THR A 223 1.71 42.14 10.80
CA THR A 223 3.14 42.38 10.58
C THR A 223 3.64 41.38 9.53
N THR A 224 4.92 41.39 9.23
CA THR A 224 5.53 40.52 8.23
C THR A 224 6.68 39.72 8.84
N MET A 225 6.92 38.50 8.34
CA MET A 225 7.96 37.58 8.85
C MET A 225 9.36 38.22 9.02
N GLY A 226 9.70 39.28 8.27
CA GLY A 226 10.98 40.00 8.35
C GLY A 226 11.05 41.13 9.38
N GLU A 227 9.91 41.67 9.82
CA GLU A 227 9.84 42.70 10.87
C GLU A 227 9.73 42.10 12.28
N VAL A 228 9.44 40.80 12.35
CA VAL A 228 9.30 40.06 13.61
C VAL A 228 10.63 40.00 14.37
N ALA A 229 10.68 40.64 15.53
CA ALA A 229 11.82 40.59 16.44
C ALA A 229 11.54 39.73 17.67
N VAL A 230 12.61 39.26 18.31
CA VAL A 230 12.51 38.58 19.61
C VAL A 230 11.92 39.53 20.63
N GLY A 231 10.73 39.19 21.13
CA GLY A 231 9.97 40.01 22.07
C GLY A 231 8.62 40.47 21.54
N ASP A 232 8.43 40.48 20.22
CA ASP A 232 7.16 40.86 19.57
C ASP A 232 6.06 39.82 19.79
N HIS A 233 4.81 40.22 19.56
CA HIS A 233 3.65 39.33 19.71
C HIS A 233 2.91 39.15 18.38
N LEU A 234 2.88 37.92 17.88
CA LEU A 234 2.11 37.50 16.71
C LEU A 234 0.83 36.78 17.13
N ILE A 235 -0.14 36.65 16.25
CA ILE A 235 -1.28 35.78 16.47
C ILE A 235 -0.86 34.37 16.08
N GLY A 236 -0.82 33.50 17.08
CA GLY A 236 -0.59 32.08 16.87
C GLY A 236 -1.76 31.45 16.13
N ALA A 237 -1.60 30.19 15.73
CA ALA A 237 -2.67 29.40 15.12
C ALA A 237 -3.93 29.29 16.03
N ASP A 238 -3.80 29.60 17.33
CA ASP A 238 -4.88 29.64 18.33
C ASP A 238 -5.63 30.98 18.36
N GLY A 239 -5.33 31.90 17.46
CA GLY A 239 -5.95 33.21 17.40
C GLY A 239 -5.50 34.15 18.54
N ARG A 240 -4.50 33.75 19.35
CA ARG A 240 -4.06 34.53 20.51
C ARG A 240 -2.65 35.11 20.32
N PRO A 241 -2.36 36.22 21.01
CA PRO A 241 -1.02 36.78 21.04
C PRO A 241 0.02 35.77 21.58
N THR A 242 1.04 35.47 20.78
CA THR A 242 2.20 34.62 21.09
C THR A 242 3.46 35.43 20.97
N ARG A 243 4.31 35.37 22.01
CA ARG A 243 5.57 36.10 22.02
C ARG A 243 6.67 35.37 21.26
N VAL A 244 7.37 36.10 20.42
CA VAL A 244 8.52 35.60 19.66
C VAL A 244 9.71 35.47 20.61
N VAL A 245 10.22 34.25 20.78
CA VAL A 245 11.33 33.95 21.72
C VAL A 245 12.68 33.80 21.03
N ALA A 246 12.68 33.53 19.73
CA ALA A 246 13.86 33.43 18.89
C ALA A 246 13.46 33.70 17.44
N ALA A 247 14.30 34.44 16.72
CA ALA A 247 14.22 34.62 15.28
C ALA A 247 15.59 34.26 14.72
N THR A 248 15.61 33.37 13.72
CA THR A 248 16.84 33.11 12.98
C THR A 248 17.27 34.39 12.28
N GLU A 249 18.57 34.69 12.28
CA GLU A 249 19.09 35.83 11.51
C GLU A 249 18.66 35.72 10.04
N VAL A 250 18.32 36.86 9.46
CA VAL A 250 17.90 36.92 8.06
C VAL A 250 19.03 36.38 7.17
N MET A 251 18.74 35.30 6.46
CA MET A 251 19.74 34.59 5.66
C MET A 251 19.95 35.28 4.31
N LEU A 252 20.72 36.37 4.32
CA LEU A 252 21.08 37.12 3.11
C LEU A 252 22.04 36.30 2.22
N GLN A 253 21.90 36.42 0.89
CA GLN A 253 22.81 35.84 -0.13
C GLN A 253 22.74 34.29 -0.34
N ARG A 254 21.54 33.67 -0.34
CA ARG A 254 21.35 32.22 -0.68
C ARG A 254 20.57 32.00 -1.99
N PRO A 255 21.12 31.31 -3.03
CA PRO A 255 20.44 31.09 -4.32
C PRO A 255 19.39 29.95 -4.32
N CYS A 256 18.41 30.03 -5.23
CA CYS A 256 17.18 29.22 -5.34
C CYS A 256 17.08 28.50 -6.72
N TYR A 257 16.50 27.30 -6.84
CA TYR A 257 16.36 26.56 -8.12
C TYR A 257 15.00 25.84 -8.28
N GLU A 258 14.60 25.42 -9.49
CA GLU A 258 13.36 24.66 -9.79
C GLU A 258 13.67 23.18 -10.10
N VAL A 259 12.81 22.24 -9.68
CA VAL A 259 13.04 20.77 -9.66
C VAL A 259 11.82 20.01 -10.19
N GLU A 260 12.02 19.09 -11.15
CA GLU A 260 10.99 18.24 -11.80
C GLU A 260 11.12 16.76 -11.40
N PHE A 261 10.01 16.06 -11.14
CA PHE A 261 9.96 14.66 -10.72
C PHE A 261 9.52 13.71 -11.85
N SER A 262 9.75 12.40 -11.66
CA SER A 262 9.48 11.37 -12.67
C SER A 262 8.00 11.18 -13.03
N ASP A 263 7.10 11.68 -12.19
CA ASP A 263 5.66 11.72 -12.43
C ASP A 263 5.20 13.00 -13.17
N GLY A 264 6.13 13.91 -13.48
CA GLY A 264 5.89 15.18 -14.18
C GLY A 264 5.57 16.37 -13.27
N SER A 265 5.65 16.23 -11.94
CA SER A 265 5.43 17.33 -10.99
C SER A 265 6.65 18.26 -10.83
N LEU A 266 6.44 19.54 -10.47
CA LEU A 266 7.48 20.60 -10.41
C LEU A 266 7.42 21.42 -9.10
N ILE A 267 8.57 21.77 -8.49
CA ILE A 267 8.68 22.65 -7.29
C ILE A 267 9.97 23.50 -7.23
N VAL A 268 9.95 24.61 -6.46
CA VAL A 268 11.09 25.56 -6.33
C VAL A 268 11.81 25.44 -4.97
N ALA A 269 13.12 25.15 -4.99
CA ALA A 269 14.01 25.09 -3.81
C ALA A 269 15.52 25.46 -4.05
N ASP A 270 16.22 26.26 -3.21
CA ASP A 270 17.24 25.78 -2.23
C ASP A 270 18.24 24.95 -2.91
N ALA A 271 19.23 25.61 -3.52
CA ALA A 271 20.59 25.12 -3.49
C ALA A 271 20.92 24.11 -2.36
N GLU A 272 20.64 24.38 -1.09
CA GLU A 272 20.93 23.46 0.02
C GLU A 272 19.72 22.57 0.42
N HIS A 273 18.57 22.68 -0.26
CA HIS A 273 17.40 21.84 -0.01
C HIS A 273 17.74 20.38 -0.22
N GLN A 274 17.55 19.57 0.82
CA GLN A 274 17.92 18.17 0.81
C GLN A 274 16.76 17.30 0.32
N TRP A 275 17.05 16.52 -0.71
CA TRP A 275 16.16 15.54 -1.29
C TRP A 275 16.64 14.14 -0.92
N PRO A 276 15.77 13.30 -0.34
CA PRO A 276 16.07 11.88 -0.21
C PRO A 276 15.99 11.24 -1.59
N THR A 277 17.07 10.59 -2.02
CA THR A 277 17.12 9.84 -3.28
C THR A 277 17.53 8.39 -3.00
N ALA A 278 17.35 7.50 -3.99
CA ALA A 278 17.76 6.09 -3.90
C ALA A 278 19.28 5.89 -3.61
N ARG A 279 20.10 6.95 -3.73
CA ARG A 279 21.54 6.95 -3.45
C ARG A 279 21.93 7.81 -2.26
N GLY A 280 20.98 8.01 -1.32
CA GLY A 280 21.14 8.84 -0.12
C GLY A 280 20.61 10.26 -0.30
N ILE A 281 20.82 11.09 0.74
CA ILE A 281 20.38 12.48 0.75
C ILE A 281 21.29 13.33 -0.15
N ARG A 282 20.70 14.10 -1.06
CA ARG A 282 21.40 15.01 -1.97
C ARG A 282 20.77 16.39 -1.90
N THR A 283 21.55 17.46 -1.88
CA THR A 283 20.99 18.81 -1.95
C THR A 283 20.55 19.15 -3.38
N THR A 284 19.66 20.11 -3.60
CA THR A 284 19.24 20.54 -4.95
C THR A 284 20.45 20.94 -5.78
N ARG A 285 21.44 21.59 -5.15
CA ARG A 285 22.70 21.92 -5.81
C ARG A 285 23.47 20.65 -6.24
N MET A 286 23.43 19.57 -5.48
CA MET A 286 24.07 18.28 -5.83
C MET A 286 23.27 17.45 -6.84
N LEU A 287 21.97 17.70 -7.00
CA LEU A 287 21.12 17.06 -7.99
C LEU A 287 21.18 17.72 -9.37
N LYS A 288 21.59 18.99 -9.41
CA LYS A 288 21.92 19.69 -10.65
C LYS A 288 23.17 19.05 -11.25
N ALA A 289 23.01 18.32 -12.36
CA ALA A 289 24.10 17.71 -13.12
C ALA A 289 25.14 18.75 -13.59
#